data_AF-A0A2A4QV53-F1
#
_entry.id   AF-A0A2A4QV53-F1
#
_cell.length_a   1.000
_cell.length_b   1.000
_cell.length_c   1.000
_cell.angle_alpha   90.00
_cell.angle_beta   90.00
_cell.angle_gamma   90.00
#
_symmetry.space_group_name_H-M   'P 1'
#
loop_
_entity.id
_entity.type
_entity.pdbx_description
1 polymer ?
#
loop_
_entity_poly.entity_id
_entity_poly.type
_entity_poly.pdbx_seq_one_letter_code
_entity_poly.pdbx_strand_id
1 'polypeptide(L)'
;GRSDIRAHKGLEAVTGVPVVSMAVKEPFFHIDTCMTPLTNGHIIAYKDGMKPEAFENLMQEGFKRYGMDPEEYLILVSKEDAENYACNLVCVGNNIIMPQVSDGLQDRLKSKGYEVTCLDMSVFINDGGAMHCLTNNLNEQRIKGGTCVQKGYERNTLTL
;
A
#
# COMPACT_ATOMS: atom_id res chain seq x y z
N GLY A 1 -8.21 2.29 14.03
CA GLY A 1 -8.38 3.12 12.82
C GLY A 1 -9.74 3.79 12.85
N ARG A 2 -10.06 4.58 11.82
CA ARG A 2 -11.37 5.27 11.73
C ARG A 2 -12.54 4.32 11.46
N SER A 3 -12.34 3.27 10.66
CA SER A 3 -13.38 2.28 10.37
C SER A 3 -13.72 1.43 11.59
N ASP A 4 -15.01 1.21 11.83
CA ASP A 4 -15.51 0.30 12.87
C ASP A 4 -15.32 -1.15 12.43
N ILE A 5 -14.84 -2.01 13.35
CA ILE A 5 -14.60 -3.43 13.08
C ILE A 5 -15.84 -4.17 12.56
N ARG A 6 -17.05 -3.72 12.92
CA ARG A 6 -18.31 -4.29 12.43
C ARG A 6 -18.50 -4.10 10.93
N ALA A 7 -17.91 -3.07 10.33
CA ALA A 7 -17.98 -2.82 8.90
C ALA A 7 -17.27 -3.91 8.09
N HIS A 8 -16.29 -4.61 8.67
CA HIS A 8 -15.49 -5.62 7.97
C HIS A 8 -16.35 -6.82 7.53
N LYS A 9 -17.28 -7.26 8.39
CA LYS A 9 -18.27 -8.30 8.03
C LYS A 9 -19.19 -7.85 6.91
N GLY A 10 -19.59 -6.58 6.92
CA GLY A 10 -20.37 -5.99 5.84
C GLY A 10 -19.60 -5.97 4.52
N LEU A 11 -18.30 -5.64 4.55
CA LEU A 11 -17.44 -5.65 3.38
C LEU A 11 -17.29 -7.06 2.79
N GLU A 12 -17.06 -8.09 3.62
CA GLU A 12 -17.05 -9.49 3.15
C GLU A 12 -18.38 -9.87 2.49
N ALA A 13 -19.51 -9.52 3.12
CA ALA A 13 -20.83 -9.87 2.59
C ALA A 13 -21.14 -9.20 1.24
N VAL A 14 -20.75 -7.93 1.07
CA VAL A 14 -20.98 -7.18 -0.17
C VAL A 14 -20.01 -7.59 -1.28
N THR A 15 -18.75 -7.85 -0.94
CA THR A 15 -17.72 -8.13 -1.94
C THR A 15 -17.57 -9.62 -2.26
N GLY A 16 -17.93 -10.52 -1.33
CA GLY A 16 -17.63 -11.94 -1.40
C GLY A 16 -16.13 -12.27 -1.24
N VAL A 17 -15.32 -11.30 -0.81
CA VAL A 17 -13.87 -11.43 -0.65
C VAL A 17 -13.56 -11.56 0.85
N PRO A 18 -12.72 -12.52 1.28
CA PRO A 18 -12.27 -12.60 2.66
C PRO A 18 -11.57 -11.31 3.12
N VAL A 19 -11.89 -10.84 4.32
CA VAL A 19 -11.33 -9.61 4.90
C VAL A 19 -10.40 -9.94 6.06
N VAL A 20 -9.15 -9.51 5.93
CA VAL A 20 -8.17 -9.56 7.03
C VAL A 20 -8.24 -8.25 7.81
N SER A 21 -8.62 -8.33 9.08
CA SER A 21 -8.77 -7.14 9.91
C SER A 21 -7.41 -6.67 10.43
N MET A 22 -7.05 -5.42 10.12
CA MET A 22 -5.79 -4.82 10.54
C MET A 22 -6.03 -3.60 11.44
N ALA A 23 -5.65 -3.73 12.71
CA ALA A 23 -5.77 -2.65 13.68
C ALA A 23 -4.55 -1.74 13.62
N VAL A 24 -4.73 -0.51 13.13
CA VAL A 24 -3.69 0.54 13.13
C VAL A 24 -3.47 1.19 14.50
N LYS A 25 -2.32 1.84 14.70
CA LYS A 25 -1.91 2.52 15.94
C LYS A 25 -1.60 4.00 15.68
N GLU A 26 -1.90 4.87 16.64
CA GLU A 26 -1.57 6.30 16.55
C GLU A 26 -0.07 6.52 16.28
N PRO A 27 0.30 7.50 15.42
CA PRO A 27 -0.56 8.47 14.73
C PRO A 27 -1.18 7.96 13.41
N PHE A 28 -1.01 6.69 13.05
CA PHE A 28 -1.52 6.12 11.80
C PHE A 28 -3.00 5.72 11.97
N PHE A 29 -3.91 6.58 11.53
CA PHE A 29 -5.36 6.38 11.74
C PHE A 29 -6.06 5.62 10.61
N HIS A 30 -5.44 5.56 9.43
CA HIS A 30 -5.88 4.79 8.27
C HIS A 30 -4.81 3.77 7.88
N ILE A 31 -5.23 2.65 7.28
CA ILE A 31 -4.30 1.56 6.96
C ILE A 31 -3.31 1.96 5.85
N ASP A 32 -3.75 2.78 4.90
CA ASP A 32 -2.95 3.30 3.80
C ASP A 32 -1.81 4.24 4.24
N THR A 33 -1.79 4.69 5.49
CA THR A 33 -0.68 5.50 6.01
C THR A 33 0.45 4.65 6.58
N CYS A 34 0.22 3.36 6.83
CA CYS A 34 1.25 2.45 7.35
C CYS A 34 1.44 1.16 6.55
N MET A 35 0.62 0.89 5.53
CA MET A 35 0.83 -0.23 4.61
C MET A 35 0.14 -0.01 3.27
N THR A 36 0.82 -0.39 2.18
CA THR A 36 0.25 -0.40 0.82
C THR A 36 0.72 -1.64 0.05
N PRO A 37 -0.21 -2.44 -0.51
CA PRO A 37 0.14 -3.45 -1.50
C PRO A 37 0.67 -2.80 -2.78
N LEU A 38 1.69 -3.41 -3.39
CA LEU A 38 2.28 -2.97 -4.64
C LEU A 38 1.99 -3.98 -5.76
N THR A 39 2.19 -3.57 -7.01
CA THR A 39 2.26 -4.49 -8.15
C THR A 39 3.34 -5.55 -7.91
N ASN A 40 3.26 -6.71 -8.58
CA ASN A 40 4.22 -7.82 -8.44
C ASN A 40 4.20 -8.54 -7.07
N GLY A 41 3.22 -8.25 -6.21
CA GLY A 41 3.01 -8.97 -4.95
C GLY A 41 3.85 -8.45 -3.77
N HIS A 42 4.64 -7.39 -3.95
CA HIS A 42 5.30 -6.75 -2.81
C HIS A 42 4.29 -6.00 -1.94
N ILE A 43 4.62 -5.84 -0.67
CA ILE A 43 3.89 -4.97 0.26
C ILE A 43 4.91 -4.04 0.90
N ILE A 44 4.65 -2.74 0.88
CA ILE A 44 5.41 -1.77 1.67
C ILE A 44 4.67 -1.53 2.98
N ALA A 45 5.38 -1.60 4.12
CA ALA A 45 4.73 -1.42 5.43
C ALA A 45 5.66 -0.86 6.50
N TYR A 46 5.09 -0.03 7.37
CA TYR A 46 5.67 0.35 8.65
C TYR A 46 5.04 -0.49 9.79
N LYS A 47 5.79 -1.46 10.30
CA LYS A 47 5.28 -2.45 11.27
C LYS A 47 4.71 -1.83 12.55
N ASP A 48 5.31 -0.73 13.05
CA ASP A 48 4.90 -0.13 14.32
C ASP A 48 3.72 0.85 14.16
N GLY A 49 3.29 1.11 12.91
CA GLY A 49 2.07 1.85 12.60
C GLY A 49 0.78 1.03 12.78
N MET A 50 0.92 -0.24 13.16
CA MET A 50 -0.19 -1.13 13.47
C MET A 50 0.06 -1.90 14.76
N LYS A 51 -0.99 -2.53 15.30
CA LYS A 51 -0.86 -3.41 16.45
C LYS A 51 -0.06 -4.66 16.08
N PRO A 52 0.71 -5.26 17.02
CA PRO A 52 1.49 -6.46 16.75
C PRO A 52 0.68 -7.60 16.11
N GLU A 53 -0.56 -7.82 16.57
CA GLU A 53 -1.44 -8.86 16.04
C GLU A 53 -1.86 -8.57 14.59
N ALA A 54 -1.98 -7.30 14.21
CA ALA A 54 -2.28 -6.91 12.83
C ALA A 54 -1.08 -7.20 11.91
N PHE A 55 0.13 -6.94 12.38
CA PHE A 55 1.34 -7.26 11.62
C PHE A 55 1.53 -8.79 11.52
N GLU A 56 1.26 -9.55 12.58
CA GLU A 56 1.25 -11.02 12.52
C GLU A 56 0.22 -11.55 11.50
N ASN A 57 -0.98 -10.99 11.48
CA ASN A 57 -2.00 -11.32 10.48
C ASN A 57 -1.52 -11.03 9.06
N LEU A 58 -0.81 -9.92 8.83
CA LEU A 58 -0.18 -9.65 7.54
C LEU A 58 0.83 -10.74 7.15
N MET A 59 1.65 -11.19 8.10
CA MET A 59 2.62 -12.27 7.86
C MET A 59 1.93 -13.59 7.49
N GLN A 60 0.88 -13.97 8.21
CA GLN A 60 0.16 -15.22 7.97
C GLN A 60 -0.69 -15.16 6.69
N GLU A 61 -1.54 -14.14 6.55
CA GLU A 61 -2.56 -14.06 5.50
C GLU A 61 -2.05 -13.40 4.22
N GLY A 62 -1.09 -12.48 4.32
CA GLY A 62 -0.50 -11.79 3.18
C GLY A 62 0.65 -12.55 2.51
N PHE A 63 1.40 -13.34 3.29
CA PHE A 63 2.59 -14.04 2.76
C PHE A 63 2.47 -15.57 2.89
N LYS A 64 2.43 -16.10 4.12
CA LYS A 64 2.51 -17.56 4.35
C LYS A 64 1.39 -18.33 3.66
N ARG A 65 0.15 -17.82 3.70
CA ARG A 65 -1.02 -18.40 3.03
C ARG A 65 -0.80 -18.62 1.53
N TYR A 66 0.02 -17.78 0.89
CA TYR A 66 0.33 -17.84 -0.53
C TYR A 66 1.71 -18.43 -0.84
N GLY A 67 2.43 -18.94 0.18
CA GLY A 67 3.78 -19.47 0.01
C GLY A 67 4.82 -18.43 -0.40
N MET A 68 4.58 -17.15 -0.07
CA MET A 68 5.49 -16.06 -0.39
C MET A 68 6.49 -15.84 0.75
N ASP A 69 7.75 -15.56 0.40
CA ASP A 69 8.80 -15.24 1.36
C ASP A 69 8.74 -13.75 1.76
N PRO A 70 8.43 -13.42 3.02
CA PRO A 70 8.42 -12.03 3.46
C PRO A 70 9.76 -11.33 3.30
N GLU A 71 10.91 -12.03 3.36
CA GLU A 71 12.22 -11.39 3.15
C GLU A 71 12.37 -10.83 1.73
N GLU A 72 11.71 -11.46 0.76
CA GLU A 72 11.69 -11.02 -0.62
C GLU A 72 10.58 -9.99 -0.88
N TYR A 73 9.38 -10.23 -0.37
CA TYR A 73 8.17 -9.49 -0.77
C TYR A 73 7.77 -8.36 0.19
N LEU A 74 8.26 -8.32 1.43
CA LEU A 74 7.96 -7.26 2.39
C LEU A 74 9.02 -6.17 2.38
N ILE A 75 8.61 -4.95 2.06
CA ILE A 75 9.46 -3.76 2.09
C ILE A 75 9.16 -3.01 3.38
N LEU A 76 9.95 -3.29 4.43
CA LEU A 76 9.82 -2.57 5.71
C LEU A 76 10.27 -1.12 5.58
N VAL A 77 9.47 -0.21 6.10
CA VAL A 77 9.71 1.24 6.13
C VAL A 77 10.32 1.64 7.47
N SER A 78 11.25 2.60 7.46
CA SER A 78 11.82 3.18 8.68
C SER A 78 10.81 4.06 9.41
N LYS A 79 11.07 4.41 10.68
CA LYS A 79 10.21 5.38 11.37
C LYS A 79 10.21 6.75 10.68
N GLU A 80 11.39 7.22 10.27
CA GLU A 80 11.58 8.52 9.60
C GLU A 80 10.79 8.60 8.29
N ASP A 81 10.88 7.58 7.44
CA ASP A 81 10.11 7.52 6.20
C ASP A 81 8.61 7.39 6.46
N ALA A 82 8.22 6.63 7.49
CA ALA A 82 6.82 6.48 7.86
C ALA A 82 6.19 7.79 8.34
N GLU A 83 6.93 8.60 9.09
CA GLU A 83 6.51 9.95 9.51
C GLU A 83 6.35 10.90 8.31
N ASN A 84 7.09 10.67 7.22
CA ASN A 84 6.92 11.34 5.93
C ASN A 84 5.88 10.67 5.01
N TYR A 85 5.00 9.82 5.54
CA TYR A 85 3.92 9.16 4.80
C TYR A 85 4.40 8.26 3.66
N ALA A 86 5.58 7.63 3.79
CA ALA A 86 6.14 6.74 2.76
C ALA A 86 5.21 5.59 2.32
N CYS A 87 4.36 5.09 3.21
CA CYS A 87 3.40 4.04 2.85
C CYS A 87 2.19 4.59 2.07
N ASN A 88 1.90 5.90 2.16
CA ASN A 88 0.74 6.54 1.53
C ASN A 88 1.07 6.92 0.07
N LEU A 89 1.30 5.88 -0.74
CA LEU A 89 1.75 5.98 -2.12
C LEU A 89 0.71 5.39 -3.08
N VAL A 90 0.91 5.65 -4.37
CA VAL A 90 0.18 4.97 -5.44
C VAL A 90 1.16 4.17 -6.29
N CYS A 91 0.79 2.93 -6.62
CA CYS A 91 1.56 2.06 -7.50
C CYS A 91 0.73 1.73 -8.75
N VAL A 92 1.22 2.07 -9.95
CA VAL A 92 0.57 1.76 -11.23
C VAL A 92 1.57 1.04 -12.14
N GLY A 93 1.35 -0.25 -12.36
CA GLY A 93 2.36 -1.10 -12.96
C GLY A 93 3.63 -1.06 -12.11
N ASN A 94 4.77 -0.71 -12.70
CA ASN A 94 6.02 -0.56 -11.94
C ASN A 94 6.28 0.89 -11.48
N ASN A 95 5.38 1.84 -11.74
CA ASN A 95 5.56 3.23 -11.33
C ASN A 95 5.04 3.43 -9.91
N ILE A 96 5.88 3.96 -9.03
CA ILE A 96 5.51 4.39 -7.68
C ILE A 96 5.55 5.91 -7.65
N ILE A 97 4.44 6.52 -7.22
CA ILE A 97 4.38 7.95 -6.91
C ILE A 97 4.15 8.07 -5.42
N MET A 98 5.08 8.71 -4.72
CA MET A 98 5.10 8.76 -3.26
C MET A 98 5.65 10.10 -2.74
N PRO A 99 5.45 10.42 -1.46
CA PRO A 99 6.12 11.55 -0.83
C PRO A 99 7.64 11.48 -0.92
N GLN A 100 8.31 12.60 -0.69
CA GLN A 100 9.76 12.61 -0.49
C GLN A 100 10.15 11.71 0.69
N VAL A 101 11.03 10.74 0.41
CA VAL A 101 11.54 9.75 1.38
C VAL A 101 13.06 9.61 1.25
N SER A 102 13.66 8.89 2.19
CA SER A 102 15.08 8.59 2.19
C SER A 102 15.55 7.92 0.90
N ASP A 103 16.78 8.24 0.48
CA ASP A 103 17.41 7.62 -0.69
C ASP A 103 17.51 6.10 -0.52
N GLY A 104 17.75 5.62 0.71
CA GLY A 104 17.80 4.20 1.02
C GLY A 104 16.49 3.46 0.75
N LEU A 105 15.34 4.07 1.04
CA LEU A 105 14.04 3.48 0.68
C LEU A 105 13.82 3.49 -0.84
N GLN A 106 14.17 4.59 -1.50
CA GLN A 106 14.06 4.70 -2.96
C GLN A 106 14.91 3.64 -3.66
N ASP A 107 16.15 3.43 -3.22
CA ASP A 107 17.07 2.45 -3.80
C ASP A 107 16.59 1.01 -3.62
N ARG A 108 15.99 0.71 -2.45
CA ARG A 108 15.35 -0.59 -2.21
C ARG A 108 14.14 -0.84 -3.10
N LEU A 109 13.34 0.18 -3.38
CA LEU A 109 12.23 0.06 -4.32
C LEU A 109 12.73 -0.12 -5.75
N LYS A 110 13.73 0.67 -6.17
CA LYS A 110 14.34 0.56 -7.50
C LYS A 110 14.99 -0.81 -7.72
N SER A 111 15.66 -1.38 -6.71
CA SER A 111 16.26 -2.72 -6.81
C SER A 111 15.23 -3.85 -6.95
N LYS A 112 13.97 -3.59 -6.57
CA LYS A 112 12.82 -4.49 -6.80
C LYS A 112 12.11 -4.25 -8.13
N GLY A 113 12.64 -3.38 -8.99
CA GLY A 113 12.15 -3.14 -10.35
C GLY A 113 11.11 -2.03 -10.48
N TYR A 114 10.95 -1.19 -9.46
CA TYR A 114 10.03 -0.04 -9.51
C TYR A 114 10.73 1.23 -10.03
N GLU A 115 9.96 2.05 -10.76
CA GLU A 115 10.31 3.42 -11.11
C GLU A 115 9.71 4.36 -10.05
N VAL A 116 10.55 5.00 -9.24
CA VAL A 116 10.11 5.79 -8.08
C VAL A 116 10.14 7.28 -8.43
N THR A 117 8.98 7.93 -8.32
CA THR A 117 8.80 9.38 -8.43
C THR A 117 8.41 9.93 -7.05
N CYS A 118 9.32 10.70 -6.46
CA CYS A 118 9.07 11.42 -5.21
C CYS A 118 8.51 12.82 -5.50
N LEU A 119 7.53 13.25 -4.72
CA LEU A 119 6.94 14.59 -4.79
C LEU A 119 6.99 15.28 -3.42
N ASP A 120 7.16 16.60 -3.42
CA ASP A 120 6.93 17.39 -2.22
C ASP A 120 5.43 17.42 -1.92
N MET A 121 5.05 16.80 -0.81
CA MET A 121 3.67 16.71 -0.33
C MET A 121 3.48 17.35 1.04
N SER A 122 4.42 18.20 1.46
CA SER A 122 4.44 18.82 2.79
C SER A 122 3.10 19.46 3.20
N VAL A 123 2.44 20.16 2.27
CA VAL A 123 1.13 20.79 2.52
C VAL A 123 0.05 19.76 2.86
N PHE A 124 0.01 18.62 2.18
CA PHE A 124 -0.99 17.57 2.43
C PHE A 124 -0.65 16.75 3.68
N ILE A 125 0.64 16.51 3.93
CA ILE A 125 1.12 15.80 5.11
C ILE A 125 0.74 16.56 6.38
N ASN A 126 0.78 17.89 6.35
CA ASN A 126 0.30 18.73 7.46
C ASN A 126 -1.18 18.48 7.80
N ASP A 127 -2.00 18.11 6.83
CA ASP A 127 -3.42 17.75 7.00
C ASP A 127 -3.64 16.24 7.22
N GLY A 128 -2.56 15.45 7.31
CA GLY A 128 -2.60 14.05 7.70
C GLY A 128 -2.81 13.05 6.55
N GLY A 129 -2.44 13.41 5.31
CA GLY A 129 -2.55 12.51 4.15
C GLY A 129 -1.49 12.77 3.08
N ALA A 130 -1.37 11.85 2.11
CA ALA A 130 -0.47 12.03 0.97
C ALA A 130 -1.05 11.40 -0.32
N MET A 131 -0.24 10.80 -1.19
CA MET A 131 -0.65 10.40 -2.55
C MET A 131 -1.88 9.49 -2.57
N HIS A 132 -1.91 8.45 -1.73
CA HIS A 132 -3.03 7.52 -1.73
C HIS A 132 -4.32 8.22 -1.29
N CYS A 133 -4.26 9.07 -0.26
CA CYS A 133 -5.44 9.81 0.24
C CYS A 133 -6.05 10.77 -0.80
N LEU A 134 -5.29 11.20 -1.81
CA LEU A 134 -5.74 12.09 -2.89
C LEU A 134 -6.29 11.34 -4.10
N THR A 135 -6.29 10.00 -4.08
CA THR A 135 -6.68 9.18 -5.22
C THR A 135 -7.64 8.07 -4.81
N ASN A 136 -8.39 7.55 -5.78
CA ASN A 136 -9.21 6.37 -5.58
C ASN A 136 -9.26 5.59 -6.90
N ASN A 137 -8.75 4.35 -6.88
CA ASN A 137 -8.79 3.50 -8.06
C ASN A 137 -10.19 2.91 -8.23
N LEU A 138 -10.87 3.30 -9.31
CA LEU A 138 -12.21 2.78 -9.64
C LEU A 138 -12.15 1.50 -10.47
N ASN A 139 -10.99 1.19 -11.06
CA ASN A 139 -10.78 0.06 -11.96
C ASN A 139 -10.05 -1.08 -11.26
N GLU A 140 -10.63 -1.56 -10.16
CA GLU A 140 -10.10 -2.70 -9.39
C GLU A 140 -10.54 -4.03 -10.01
N GLN A 141 -9.72 -4.55 -10.92
CA GLN A 141 -9.94 -5.89 -11.45
C GLN A 141 -9.68 -6.95 -10.37
N ARG A 142 -10.69 -7.78 -10.11
CA ARG A 142 -10.55 -8.89 -9.15
C ARG A 142 -9.71 -10.00 -9.77
N ILE A 143 -8.43 -10.06 -9.42
CA ILE A 143 -7.54 -11.14 -9.83
C ILE A 143 -7.35 -12.10 -8.65
N LYS A 144 -7.73 -13.37 -8.82
CA LYS A 144 -7.61 -14.39 -7.76
C LYS A 144 -6.14 -14.78 -7.59
N GLY A 145 -5.52 -14.37 -6.48
CA GLY A 145 -4.10 -14.67 -6.17
C GLY A 145 -3.08 -14.06 -7.14
N GLY A 146 -3.44 -12.96 -7.82
CA GLY A 146 -2.68 -12.47 -8.97
C GLY A 146 -1.47 -11.62 -8.59
N THR A 147 -0.31 -12.00 -9.09
CA THR A 147 0.66 -11.01 -9.57
C THR A 147 -0.03 -10.21 -10.67
N CYS A 148 -0.18 -8.90 -10.47
CA CYS A 148 -0.77 -8.02 -11.47
C CYS A 148 0.15 -7.97 -12.70
N VAL A 149 -0.24 -8.66 -13.78
CA VAL A 149 0.33 -8.45 -15.11
C VAL A 149 -0.63 -7.54 -15.86
N GLN A 150 -0.32 -6.25 -15.90
CA GLN A 150 -1.14 -5.28 -16.61
C GLN A 150 -1.01 -5.53 -18.12
N LYS A 151 -2.11 -5.90 -18.78
CA LYS A 151 -2.18 -5.83 -20.25
C LYS A 151 -2.14 -4.35 -20.65
N GLY A 152 -1.31 -4.03 -21.65
CA GLY A 152 -1.02 -2.66 -22.08
C GLY A 152 -2.27 -1.78 -22.20
N TYR A 153 -2.22 -0.60 -21.58
CA TYR A 153 -3.23 0.42 -21.69
C TYR A 153 -3.09 1.12 -23.04
N GLU A 154 -4.05 0.98 -23.94
CA GLU A 154 -4.12 1.79 -25.16
C GLU A 154 -4.53 3.22 -24.80
N ARG A 155 -3.62 4.16 -25.05
CA ARG A 155 -3.91 5.60 -24.93
C ARG A 155 -4.87 6.01 -26.05
N ASN A 156 -6.13 6.22 -25.72
CA ASN A 156 -7.01 7.01 -26.57
C ASN A 156 -6.63 8.49 -26.40
N THR A 157 -5.80 9.00 -27.31
CA THR A 157 -5.64 10.45 -27.48
C THR A 157 -6.96 11.05 -27.94
N LEU A 158 -7.72 11.62 -27.00
CA LEU A 158 -8.71 12.63 -27.33
C LEU A 158 -7.94 13.83 -27.89
N THR A 159 -8.01 13.97 -29.21
CA THR A 159 -7.55 15.19 -29.88
C THR A 159 -8.68 16.20 -29.67
N LEU A 160 -8.41 17.28 -28.94
CA LEU A 160 -9.28 18.45 -28.89
C LEU A 160 -9.21 19.21 -30.22
#